data_AF-A0A8T4LGP6-F1
#
_entry.id   AF-A0A8T4LGP6-F1
#
_cell.length_a   1.000
_cell.length_b   1.000
_cell.length_c   1.000
_cell.angle_alpha   90.00
_cell.angle_beta   90.00
_cell.angle_gamma   90.00
#
_symmetry.space_group_name_H-M   'P 1'
#
loop_
_entity.id
_entity.type
_entity.pdbx_description
1 polymer ?
#
loop_
_entity_poly.entity_id
_entity_poly.type
_entity_poly.pdbx_seq_one_letter_code
_entity_poly.pdbx_strand_id
1 'polypeptide(L)'
;MVTVEIETRFGDLEMLVAIDPFDKALAALQRENATLATAQQFVKARIVAGPDPKVSQYGSWVAENFVYFPSGKILVTHAENSPILKHPAEATEAHRNGIEFHISEEEAASLKELAKSGEVYTLKKNKNYDLPIKKFAKDGLVRFIFGDTTADYANFLQEAGINEVPVWLADSRWAKAQKVPFARALWLHNVNNWSGLGGDGGNLYNYRRTLGVRKASDQVSQKTADAANDYESIAKKYGLESPDNLRDVLEKYTKSREALQ
;
A
#
# COMPACT_ATOMS: atom_id res chain seq x y z
N MET A 1 10.95 -22.21 -4.61
CA MET A 1 11.50 -21.10 -3.80
C MET A 1 11.00 -19.81 -4.45
N VAL A 2 10.40 -18.90 -3.69
CA VAL A 2 9.92 -17.61 -4.25
C VAL A 2 11.12 -16.73 -4.58
N THR A 3 11.19 -16.23 -5.80
CA THR A 3 12.23 -15.28 -6.24
C THR A 3 11.87 -13.86 -5.80
N VAL A 4 12.87 -13.13 -5.32
CA VAL A 4 12.75 -11.71 -4.99
C VAL A 4 13.69 -10.91 -5.89
N GLU A 5 13.19 -9.85 -6.51
CA GLU A 5 13.98 -8.99 -7.41
C GLU A 5 13.92 -7.54 -6.92
N ILE A 6 15.01 -6.78 -7.11
CA ILE A 6 14.99 -5.32 -6.94
C ILE A 6 14.34 -4.72 -8.18
N GLU A 7 13.27 -3.95 -7.99
CA GLU A 7 12.53 -3.32 -9.07
C GLU A 7 12.94 -1.87 -9.30
N THR A 8 13.18 -1.12 -8.23
CA THR A 8 13.66 0.27 -8.31
C THR A 8 14.35 0.70 -7.02
N ARG A 9 15.06 1.82 -7.06
CA ARG A 9 15.65 2.51 -5.91
C ARG A 9 15.09 3.93 -5.82
N PHE A 10 14.88 4.41 -4.61
CA PHE A 10 14.37 5.75 -4.36
C PHE A 10 14.94 6.28 -3.04
N GLY A 11 15.86 7.24 -3.12
CA GLY A 11 16.68 7.64 -1.98
C GLY A 11 17.57 6.50 -1.48
N ASP A 12 17.57 6.25 -0.17
CA ASP A 12 18.30 5.17 0.49
C ASP A 12 17.52 3.85 0.56
N LEU A 13 16.43 3.72 -0.20
CA LEU A 13 15.54 2.56 -0.19
C LEU A 13 15.58 1.78 -1.52
N GLU A 14 15.45 0.47 -1.39
CA GLU A 14 15.18 -0.47 -2.48
C GLU A 14 13.72 -0.92 -2.42
N MET A 15 13.04 -0.88 -3.56
CA MET A 15 11.75 -1.55 -3.75
C MET A 15 12.03 -2.93 -4.33
N LEU A 16 11.59 -3.97 -3.62
CA LEU A 16 11.69 -5.37 -4.01
C LEU A 16 10.33 -5.89 -4.41
N VAL A 17 10.30 -6.85 -5.34
CA VAL A 17 9.08 -7.56 -5.74
C VAL A 17 9.22 -9.05 -5.51
N ALA A 18 8.16 -9.65 -4.96
CA ALA A 18 7.94 -11.08 -4.94
C ALA A 18 6.59 -11.40 -5.62
N ILE A 19 6.55 -12.48 -6.41
CA ILE A 19 5.34 -12.93 -7.13
C ILE A 19 4.99 -14.35 -6.69
N ASP A 20 4.02 -14.46 -5.79
CA ASP A 20 3.45 -15.69 -5.25
C ASP A 20 2.14 -15.32 -4.52
N PRO A 21 1.31 -16.28 -4.06
CA PRO A 21 0.41 -16.05 -2.94
C PRO A 21 0.98 -15.13 -1.85
N PHE A 22 0.15 -14.24 -1.32
CA PHE A 22 0.55 -13.11 -0.48
C PHE A 22 1.39 -13.52 0.74
N ASP A 23 0.98 -14.56 1.46
CA ASP A 23 1.71 -15.14 2.60
C ASP A 23 3.15 -15.54 2.25
N LYS A 24 3.32 -16.27 1.14
CA LYS A 24 4.62 -16.74 0.66
C LYS A 24 5.47 -15.62 0.11
N ALA A 25 4.88 -14.67 -0.61
CA ALA A 25 5.56 -13.49 -1.12
C ALA A 25 6.07 -12.60 0.03
N LEU A 26 5.24 -12.37 1.05
CA LEU A 26 5.61 -11.62 2.25
C LEU A 26 6.76 -12.32 3.01
N ALA A 27 6.66 -13.64 3.23
CA ALA A 27 7.73 -14.41 3.87
C ALA A 27 9.04 -14.37 3.07
N ALA A 28 8.98 -14.32 1.73
CA ALA A 28 10.16 -14.17 0.88
C ALA A 28 10.81 -12.79 1.05
N LEU A 29 10.01 -11.72 1.05
CA LEU A 29 10.49 -10.35 1.28
C LEU A 29 11.13 -10.20 2.67
N GLN A 30 10.53 -10.80 3.70
CA GLN A 30 11.07 -10.77 5.07
C GLN A 30 12.43 -11.45 5.18
N ARG A 31 12.66 -12.55 4.44
CA ARG A 31 13.99 -13.19 4.37
C ARG A 31 15.06 -12.31 3.74
N GLU A 32 14.65 -11.36 2.89
CA GLU A 32 15.50 -10.34 2.29
C GLU A 32 15.65 -9.08 3.16
N ASN A 33 15.24 -9.16 4.44
CA ASN A 33 15.17 -8.04 5.38
C ASN A 33 14.29 -6.88 4.90
N ALA A 34 13.29 -7.16 4.06
CA ALA A 34 12.32 -6.18 3.61
C ALA A 34 11.02 -6.25 4.41
N THR A 35 10.38 -5.10 4.61
CA THR A 35 9.00 -5.01 5.11
C THR A 35 8.05 -4.83 3.94
N LEU A 36 6.78 -5.18 4.09
CA LEU A 36 5.79 -4.87 3.05
C LEU A 36 5.73 -3.34 2.83
N ALA A 37 5.69 -2.92 1.57
CA ALA A 37 5.61 -1.51 1.21
C ALA A 37 4.24 -0.92 1.57
N THR A 38 4.24 0.29 2.12
CA THR A 38 3.03 1.11 2.26
C THR A 38 2.61 1.70 0.90
N ALA A 39 1.35 2.12 0.80
CA ALA A 39 0.85 2.84 -0.36
C ALA A 39 1.69 4.09 -0.65
N GLN A 40 2.06 4.86 0.39
CA GLN A 40 2.94 6.03 0.29
C GLN A 40 4.31 5.68 -0.32
N GLN A 41 4.97 4.62 0.17
CA GLN A 41 6.26 4.18 -0.36
C GLN A 41 6.15 3.73 -1.81
N PHE A 42 5.08 3.01 -2.15
CA PHE A 42 4.86 2.54 -3.50
C PHE A 42 4.64 3.71 -4.48
N VAL A 43 3.81 4.70 -4.13
CA VAL A 43 3.61 5.87 -5.01
C VAL A 43 4.87 6.71 -5.15
N LYS A 44 5.67 6.85 -4.08
CA LYS A 44 6.96 7.54 -4.15
C LYS A 44 7.92 6.86 -5.12
N ALA A 45 8.00 5.53 -5.07
CA ALA A 45 8.80 4.75 -6.00
C ALA A 45 8.35 4.94 -7.47
N ARG A 46 7.04 5.07 -7.71
CA ARG A 46 6.49 5.37 -9.05
C ARG A 46 6.84 6.76 -9.55
N ILE A 47 6.71 7.78 -8.70
CA ILE A 47 7.05 9.17 -9.04
C ILE A 47 8.52 9.24 -9.48
N VAL A 48 9.41 8.61 -8.70
CA VAL A 48 10.85 8.53 -9.00
C VAL A 48 11.14 7.78 -10.28
N ALA A 49 10.51 6.62 -10.49
CA ALA A 49 10.78 5.80 -11.66
C ALA A 49 10.15 6.37 -12.95
N GLY A 50 9.13 7.21 -12.83
CA GLY A 50 8.32 7.65 -13.95
C GLY A 50 7.21 6.65 -14.32
N PRO A 51 6.39 6.95 -15.34
CA PRO A 51 5.21 6.16 -15.68
C PRO A 51 5.53 4.80 -16.31
N ASP A 52 6.65 4.64 -17.00
CA ASP A 52 6.94 3.48 -17.85
C ASP A 52 7.56 2.26 -17.16
N PRO A 53 8.35 2.38 -16.07
CA PRO A 53 8.95 1.20 -15.45
C PRO A 53 7.94 0.24 -14.82
N LYS A 54 8.39 -1.00 -14.57
CA LYS A 54 7.56 -2.08 -14.02
C LYS A 54 6.82 -1.67 -12.73
N VAL A 55 7.44 -0.85 -11.86
CA VAL A 55 6.83 -0.37 -10.60
C VAL A 55 5.57 0.47 -10.85
N SER A 56 5.49 1.15 -11.99
CA SER A 56 4.33 1.94 -12.41
C SER A 56 3.36 1.13 -13.28
N GLN A 57 3.89 0.17 -14.04
CA GLN A 57 3.13 -0.63 -15.00
C GLN A 57 2.44 -1.86 -14.40
N TYR A 58 2.73 -2.22 -13.15
CA TYR A 58 2.05 -3.29 -12.45
C TYR A 58 1.48 -2.85 -11.09
N GLY A 59 0.34 -3.44 -10.73
CA GLY A 59 -0.24 -3.25 -9.40
C GLY A 59 0.43 -4.14 -8.36
N SER A 60 0.21 -3.84 -7.08
CA SER A 60 0.71 -4.64 -5.96
C SER A 60 -0.23 -4.56 -4.76
N TRP A 61 -0.20 -5.60 -3.94
CA TRP A 61 -0.66 -5.50 -2.55
C TRP A 61 0.25 -4.54 -1.80
N VAL A 62 -0.34 -3.71 -0.95
CA VAL A 62 0.36 -2.82 -0.02
C VAL A 62 -0.08 -3.12 1.42
N ALA A 63 0.58 -2.50 2.39
CA ALA A 63 0.38 -2.78 3.81
C ALA A 63 -0.99 -2.36 4.38
N GLU A 64 -1.61 -1.36 3.76
CA GLU A 64 -2.92 -0.85 4.14
C GLU A 64 -4.03 -1.88 3.85
N ASN A 65 -5.10 -1.84 4.65
CA ASN A 65 -6.26 -2.72 4.48
C ASN A 65 -7.56 -1.93 4.45
N PHE A 66 -8.57 -2.46 3.77
CA PHE A 66 -9.96 -2.11 3.98
C PHE A 66 -10.59 -3.11 4.97
N VAL A 67 -11.30 -2.60 5.97
CA VAL A 67 -12.05 -3.40 6.95
C VAL A 67 -13.53 -3.07 6.84
N TYR A 68 -14.32 -4.08 6.49
CA TYR A 68 -15.75 -3.98 6.21
C TYR A 68 -16.56 -4.46 7.41
N PHE A 69 -17.50 -3.63 7.87
CA PHE A 69 -18.43 -3.99 8.93
C PHE A 69 -19.80 -4.33 8.34
N PRO A 70 -20.56 -5.28 8.93
CA PRO A 70 -21.93 -5.61 8.51
C PRO A 70 -22.88 -4.41 8.47
N SER A 71 -22.63 -3.37 9.27
CA SER A 71 -23.38 -2.11 9.24
C SER A 71 -23.21 -1.30 7.95
N GLY A 72 -22.28 -1.69 7.07
CA GLY A 72 -21.87 -0.94 5.88
C GLY A 72 -20.84 0.15 6.16
N LYS A 73 -20.32 0.25 7.39
CA LYS A 73 -19.14 1.07 7.71
C LYS A 73 -17.89 0.39 7.14
N ILE A 74 -16.96 1.19 6.59
CA ILE A 74 -15.66 0.71 6.13
C ILE A 74 -14.56 1.56 6.77
N LEU A 75 -13.57 0.89 7.33
CA LEU A 75 -12.35 1.50 7.85
C LEU A 75 -11.17 1.21 6.90
N VAL A 76 -10.21 2.12 6.84
CA VAL A 76 -8.93 1.92 6.17
C VAL A 76 -7.83 2.03 7.20
N THR A 77 -6.94 1.05 7.25
CA THR A 77 -5.87 0.96 8.25
C THR A 77 -4.51 1.23 7.62
N HIS A 78 -3.60 1.80 8.39
CA HIS A 78 -2.17 1.73 8.09
C HIS A 78 -1.59 0.34 8.44
N ALA A 79 -0.30 0.15 8.14
CA ALA A 79 0.42 -1.11 8.30
C ALA A 79 0.38 -1.63 9.75
N GLU A 80 0.59 -0.77 10.73
CA GLU A 80 0.63 -1.10 12.16
C GLU A 80 -0.71 -1.63 12.70
N ASN A 81 -1.81 -1.27 12.04
CA ASN A 81 -3.17 -1.64 12.41
C ASN A 81 -3.80 -2.67 11.45
N SER A 82 -3.00 -3.24 10.55
CA SER A 82 -3.42 -4.14 9.46
C SER A 82 -3.74 -5.55 9.99
N PRO A 83 -5.02 -6.00 9.96
CA PRO A 83 -5.36 -7.36 10.41
C PRO A 83 -4.72 -8.45 9.54
N ILE A 84 -4.57 -8.19 8.23
CA ILE A 84 -3.95 -9.16 7.31
C ILE A 84 -2.47 -9.32 7.59
N LEU A 85 -1.75 -8.28 8.02
CA LEU A 85 -0.33 -8.42 8.37
C LEU A 85 -0.11 -9.14 9.70
N LYS A 86 -1.08 -9.12 10.60
CA LYS A 86 -1.05 -9.93 11.83
C LYS A 86 -1.26 -11.41 11.52
N HIS A 87 -2.06 -11.73 10.49
CA HIS A 87 -2.49 -13.09 10.15
C HIS A 87 -2.40 -13.38 8.64
N PRO A 88 -1.21 -13.28 8.02
CA PRO A 88 -1.09 -13.32 6.56
C PRO A 88 -1.42 -14.69 5.96
N ALA A 89 -1.07 -15.78 6.67
CA ALA A 89 -1.33 -17.14 6.23
C ALA A 89 -2.83 -17.47 6.30
N GLU A 90 -3.48 -17.12 7.40
CA GLU A 90 -4.92 -17.31 7.62
C GLU A 90 -5.74 -16.49 6.63
N ALA A 91 -5.38 -15.22 6.41
CA ALA A 91 -6.05 -14.38 5.43
C ALA A 91 -5.88 -14.91 3.99
N THR A 92 -4.70 -15.44 3.65
CA THR A 92 -4.47 -16.03 2.33
C THR A 92 -5.27 -17.32 2.14
N GLU A 93 -5.33 -18.17 3.17
CA GLU A 93 -6.08 -19.42 3.15
C GLU A 93 -7.60 -19.19 3.10
N ALA A 94 -8.13 -18.23 3.86
CA ALA A 94 -9.54 -17.84 3.79
C ALA A 94 -9.94 -17.47 2.36
N HIS A 95 -9.17 -16.58 1.73
CA HIS A 95 -9.38 -16.16 0.35
C HIS A 95 -9.21 -17.31 -0.65
N ARG A 96 -8.25 -18.21 -0.43
CA ARG A 96 -8.06 -19.43 -1.25
C ARG A 96 -9.31 -20.31 -1.26
N ASN A 97 -9.99 -20.39 -0.12
CA ASN A 97 -11.22 -21.14 0.06
C ASN A 97 -12.48 -20.36 -0.39
N GLY A 98 -12.32 -19.18 -0.99
CA GLY A 98 -13.42 -18.36 -1.50
C GLY A 98 -14.27 -17.71 -0.40
N ILE A 99 -13.72 -17.57 0.81
CA ILE A 99 -14.39 -16.91 1.95
C ILE A 99 -13.63 -15.65 2.36
N GLU A 100 -14.31 -14.76 3.09
CA GLU A 100 -13.67 -13.57 3.65
C GLU A 100 -12.76 -13.93 4.83
N PHE A 101 -11.68 -13.15 4.99
CA PHE A 101 -10.91 -13.17 6.22
C PHE A 101 -11.62 -12.34 7.30
N HIS A 102 -12.40 -13.02 8.15
CA HIS A 102 -13.07 -12.40 9.30
C HIS A 102 -12.06 -12.07 10.40
N ILE A 103 -12.24 -10.90 11.03
CA ILE A 103 -11.42 -10.46 12.16
C ILE A 103 -12.15 -10.75 13.49
N SER A 104 -11.40 -10.86 14.58
CA SER A 104 -11.99 -11.10 15.90
C SER A 104 -12.84 -9.92 16.38
N GLU A 105 -13.75 -10.17 17.33
CA GLU A 105 -14.55 -9.12 17.96
C GLU A 105 -13.67 -8.08 18.69
N GLU A 106 -12.58 -8.55 19.31
CA GLU A 106 -11.61 -7.71 20.00
C GLU A 106 -10.88 -6.77 19.03
N GLU A 107 -10.38 -7.29 17.91
CA GLU A 107 -9.76 -6.47 16.85
C GLU A 107 -10.77 -5.48 16.25
N ALA A 108 -12.00 -5.94 15.99
CA ALA A 108 -13.07 -5.09 15.48
C ALA A 108 -13.43 -3.94 16.46
N ALA A 109 -13.42 -4.22 17.78
CA ALA A 109 -13.62 -3.21 18.81
C ALA A 109 -12.44 -2.23 18.87
N SER A 110 -11.20 -2.73 18.85
CA SER A 110 -9.99 -1.90 18.82
C SER A 110 -9.99 -0.94 17.63
N LEU A 111 -10.30 -1.43 16.42
CA LEU A 111 -10.37 -0.59 15.22
C LEU A 111 -11.47 0.48 15.30
N LYS A 112 -12.57 0.21 15.99
CA LYS A 112 -13.62 1.23 16.22
C LYS A 112 -13.14 2.33 17.15
N GLU A 113 -12.35 2.02 18.17
CA GLU A 113 -11.76 3.03 19.06
C GLU A 113 -10.69 3.86 18.34
N LEU A 114 -9.81 3.20 17.57
CA LEU A 114 -8.82 3.86 16.72
C LEU A 114 -9.48 4.79 15.68
N ALA A 115 -10.69 4.45 15.21
CA ALA A 115 -11.43 5.30 14.30
C ALA A 115 -11.94 6.60 14.96
N LYS A 116 -12.08 6.61 16.30
CA LYS A 116 -12.44 7.81 17.07
C LYS A 116 -11.21 8.70 17.31
N SER A 117 -10.03 8.12 17.49
CA SER A 117 -8.77 8.87 17.63
C SER A 117 -8.20 9.38 16.30
N GLY A 118 -8.64 8.80 15.18
CA GLY A 118 -8.19 9.18 13.83
C GLY A 118 -6.98 8.36 13.34
N GLU A 119 -6.57 7.34 14.09
CA GLU A 119 -5.49 6.42 13.71
C GLU A 119 -5.88 5.46 12.58
N VAL A 120 -7.19 5.29 12.33
CA VAL A 120 -7.71 4.65 11.11
C VAL A 120 -8.74 5.54 10.45
N TYR A 121 -8.83 5.47 9.12
CA TYR A 121 -9.72 6.33 8.35
C TYR A 121 -11.10 5.68 8.17
N THR A 122 -12.17 6.40 8.52
CA THR A 122 -13.54 5.97 8.18
C THR A 122 -13.92 6.48 6.80
N LEU A 123 -14.18 5.57 5.86
CA LEU A 123 -14.64 5.96 4.52
C LEU A 123 -16.01 6.65 4.59
N LYS A 124 -16.16 7.73 3.82
CA LYS A 124 -17.44 8.44 3.64
C LYS A 124 -18.40 7.73 2.69
N LYS A 125 -17.90 6.80 1.88
CA LYS A 125 -18.65 6.05 0.86
C LYS A 125 -18.48 4.56 1.10
N ASN A 126 -19.53 3.79 0.83
CA ASN A 126 -19.58 2.34 1.01
C ASN A 126 -19.92 1.56 -0.28
N LYS A 127 -19.73 2.22 -1.42
CA LYS A 127 -19.86 1.67 -2.78
C LYS A 127 -18.76 2.27 -3.64
N ASN A 128 -18.45 1.64 -4.77
CA ASN A 128 -17.44 2.13 -5.72
C ASN A 128 -17.65 3.60 -6.08
N TYR A 129 -16.56 4.32 -6.26
CA TYR A 129 -16.58 5.71 -6.67
C TYR A 129 -15.27 6.15 -7.28
N ASP A 130 -15.35 7.19 -8.12
CA ASP A 130 -14.16 7.80 -8.72
C ASP A 130 -13.75 9.04 -7.92
N LEU A 131 -12.43 9.22 -7.80
CA LEU A 131 -11.78 10.38 -7.22
C LEU A 131 -11.21 11.25 -8.34
N PRO A 132 -11.84 12.39 -8.68
CA PRO A 132 -11.29 13.29 -9.67
C PRO A 132 -9.93 13.82 -9.23
N ILE A 133 -8.93 13.83 -10.12
CA ILE A 133 -7.57 14.29 -9.81
C ILE A 133 -7.55 15.72 -9.25
N LYS A 134 -8.44 16.59 -9.75
CA LYS A 134 -8.64 17.96 -9.24
C LYS A 134 -9.01 18.05 -7.76
N LYS A 135 -9.57 16.97 -7.18
CA LYS A 135 -9.95 16.86 -5.77
C LYS A 135 -9.07 15.89 -4.98
N PHE A 136 -8.16 15.17 -5.66
CA PHE A 136 -7.38 14.09 -5.08
C PHE A 136 -6.59 14.55 -3.86
N ALA A 137 -5.76 15.59 -3.99
CA ALA A 137 -4.98 16.12 -2.86
C ALA A 137 -5.80 16.61 -1.65
N LYS A 138 -7.13 16.78 -1.79
CA LYS A 138 -8.04 17.20 -0.72
C LYS A 138 -8.88 16.04 -0.16
N ASP A 139 -8.88 14.88 -0.81
CA ASP A 139 -9.66 13.74 -0.36
C ASP A 139 -9.01 13.09 0.87
N GLY A 140 -9.83 12.75 1.86
CA GLY A 140 -9.35 12.27 3.14
C GLY A 140 -8.73 10.88 3.07
N LEU A 141 -9.22 10.01 2.18
CA LEU A 141 -8.68 8.65 2.02
C LEU A 141 -7.24 8.72 1.51
N VAL A 142 -7.03 9.44 0.42
CA VAL A 142 -5.71 9.49 -0.24
C VAL A 142 -4.69 10.25 0.59
N ARG A 143 -5.10 11.30 1.31
CA ARG A 143 -4.24 11.96 2.32
C ARG A 143 -3.87 11.04 3.47
N PHE A 144 -4.78 10.15 3.86
CA PHE A 144 -4.50 9.15 4.88
C PHE A 144 -3.46 8.15 4.37
N ILE A 145 -3.70 7.48 3.23
CA ILE A 145 -2.80 6.40 2.76
C ILE A 145 -1.49 6.88 2.10
N PHE A 146 -1.46 8.07 1.49
CA PHE A 146 -0.28 8.61 0.81
C PHE A 146 0.43 9.70 1.62
N GLY A 147 -0.15 10.16 2.72
CA GLY A 147 0.47 11.16 3.59
C GLY A 147 0.88 12.44 2.84
N ASP A 148 2.13 12.83 3.04
CA ASP A 148 2.73 14.01 2.41
C ASP A 148 2.90 13.90 0.89
N THR A 149 2.93 12.68 0.34
CA THR A 149 3.20 12.42 -1.08
C THR A 149 1.94 12.60 -1.94
N THR A 150 0.79 12.89 -1.32
CA THR A 150 -0.50 12.98 -2.01
C THR A 150 -0.52 14.01 -3.14
N ALA A 151 0.06 15.19 -2.92
CA ALA A 151 0.06 16.27 -3.90
C ALA A 151 0.96 15.93 -5.11
N ASP A 152 2.16 15.43 -4.84
CA ASP A 152 3.10 15.03 -5.88
C ASP A 152 2.56 13.86 -6.70
N TYR A 153 1.87 12.93 -6.04
CA TYR A 153 1.23 11.83 -6.76
C TYR A 153 0.07 12.29 -7.64
N ALA A 154 -0.72 13.27 -7.19
CA ALA A 154 -1.77 13.86 -8.04
C ALA A 154 -1.18 14.49 -9.31
N ASN A 155 -0.05 15.20 -9.19
CA ASN A 155 0.66 15.80 -10.33
C ASN A 155 1.21 14.73 -11.26
N PHE A 156 1.86 13.69 -10.73
CA PHE A 156 2.35 12.55 -11.49
C PHE A 156 1.23 11.87 -12.30
N LEU A 157 0.07 11.62 -11.67
CA LEU A 157 -1.09 11.02 -12.36
C LEU A 157 -1.63 11.96 -13.45
N GLN A 158 -1.67 13.26 -13.20
CA GLN A 158 -2.09 14.25 -14.20
C GLN A 158 -1.14 14.29 -15.41
N GLU A 159 0.17 14.25 -15.18
CA GLU A 159 1.19 14.16 -16.24
C GLU A 159 1.06 12.85 -17.03
N ALA A 160 0.66 11.76 -16.38
CA ALA A 160 0.35 10.48 -17.01
C ALA A 160 -1.02 10.46 -17.74
N GLY A 161 -1.73 11.59 -17.82
CA GLY A 161 -3.02 11.71 -18.51
C GLY A 161 -4.21 11.13 -17.76
N ILE A 162 -4.06 10.79 -16.48
CA ILE A 162 -5.13 10.27 -15.64
C ILE A 162 -5.92 11.45 -15.07
N ASN A 163 -7.25 11.38 -15.20
CA ASN A 163 -8.15 12.45 -14.74
C ASN A 163 -8.97 12.06 -13.50
N GLU A 164 -9.05 10.77 -13.19
CA GLU A 164 -9.72 10.23 -12.02
C GLU A 164 -9.08 8.90 -11.58
N VAL A 165 -9.16 8.63 -10.29
CA VAL A 165 -8.68 7.39 -9.67
C VAL A 165 -9.88 6.63 -9.10
N PRO A 166 -10.21 5.45 -9.62
CA PRO A 166 -11.31 4.67 -9.10
C PRO A 166 -10.97 4.06 -7.73
N VAL A 167 -11.97 4.03 -6.85
CA VAL A 167 -11.93 3.29 -5.59
C VAL A 167 -12.94 2.15 -5.68
N TRP A 168 -12.43 0.93 -5.79
CA TRP A 168 -13.21 -0.29 -5.87
C TRP A 168 -13.35 -0.90 -4.49
N LEU A 169 -14.58 -1.12 -4.04
CA LEU A 169 -14.92 -1.67 -2.73
C LEU A 169 -15.69 -2.97 -2.91
N ALA A 170 -15.65 -3.85 -1.89
CA ALA A 170 -16.51 -5.03 -1.86
C ALA A 170 -17.98 -4.64 -2.13
N ASP A 171 -18.72 -5.49 -2.89
CA ASP A 171 -20.14 -5.25 -3.16
C ASP A 171 -20.88 -5.01 -1.83
N SER A 172 -21.52 -3.84 -1.72
CA SER A 172 -22.14 -3.41 -0.47
C SER A 172 -23.23 -4.36 0.05
N ARG A 173 -23.92 -5.10 -0.84
CA ARG A 173 -24.90 -6.12 -0.47
C ARG A 173 -24.19 -7.35 0.07
N TRP A 174 -23.13 -7.81 -0.59
CA TRP A 174 -22.30 -8.91 -0.11
C TRP A 174 -21.68 -8.60 1.26
N ALA A 175 -21.08 -7.42 1.41
CA ALA A 175 -20.45 -6.98 2.65
C ALA A 175 -21.45 -6.88 3.81
N LYS A 176 -22.67 -6.38 3.55
CA LYS A 176 -23.76 -6.32 4.55
C LYS A 176 -24.38 -7.68 4.87
N ALA A 177 -24.28 -8.66 3.97
CA ALA A 177 -24.75 -10.02 4.21
C ALA A 177 -23.81 -10.81 5.14
N GLN A 178 -22.57 -10.35 5.33
CA GLN A 178 -21.66 -10.91 6.32
C GLN A 178 -22.18 -10.66 7.72
N LYS A 179 -22.01 -11.64 8.62
CA LYS A 179 -22.40 -11.53 10.03
C LYS A 179 -21.30 -10.94 10.92
N VAL A 180 -20.05 -10.99 10.45
CA VAL A 180 -18.85 -10.61 11.20
C VAL A 180 -18.03 -9.64 10.34
N PRO A 181 -17.33 -8.66 10.93
CA PRO A 181 -16.40 -7.81 10.19
C PRO A 181 -15.30 -8.62 9.51
N PHE A 182 -14.82 -8.14 8.37
CA PHE A 182 -13.76 -8.80 7.60
C PHE A 182 -12.79 -7.79 6.99
N ALA A 183 -11.57 -8.24 6.69
CA ALA A 183 -10.52 -7.40 6.13
C ALA A 183 -10.08 -7.87 4.74
N ARG A 184 -9.72 -6.91 3.89
CA ARG A 184 -9.10 -7.13 2.58
C ARG A 184 -7.92 -6.21 2.39
N ALA A 185 -6.84 -6.73 1.81
CA ALA A 185 -5.64 -5.92 1.58
C ALA A 185 -5.95 -4.86 0.51
N LEU A 186 -5.33 -3.69 0.62
CA LEU A 186 -5.41 -2.69 -0.43
C LEU A 186 -4.53 -3.15 -1.60
N TRP A 187 -5.13 -3.23 -2.78
CA TRP A 187 -4.42 -3.40 -4.03
C TRP A 187 -4.28 -2.04 -4.72
N LEU A 188 -3.05 -1.55 -4.87
CA LEU A 188 -2.79 -0.34 -5.64
C LEU A 188 -2.56 -0.74 -7.10
N HIS A 189 -3.51 -0.39 -7.98
CA HIS A 189 -3.43 -0.72 -9.40
C HIS A 189 -2.31 0.03 -10.10
N ASN A 190 -1.90 -0.46 -11.27
CA ASN A 190 -0.93 0.20 -12.15
C ASN A 190 -1.48 1.51 -12.75
N VAL A 191 -0.58 2.35 -13.23
CA VAL A 191 -0.88 3.63 -13.88
C VAL A 191 -1.83 3.43 -15.07
N ASN A 192 -1.60 2.42 -15.92
CA ASN A 192 -2.47 2.12 -17.07
C ASN A 192 -3.87 1.62 -16.69
N ASN A 193 -4.09 1.24 -15.43
CA ASN A 193 -5.41 0.90 -14.89
C ASN A 193 -5.85 1.98 -13.88
N TRP A 194 -5.68 3.24 -14.30
CA TRP A 194 -6.09 4.46 -13.60
C TRP A 194 -5.50 4.63 -12.19
N SER A 195 -4.47 3.87 -11.83
CA SER A 195 -3.90 3.84 -10.49
C SER A 195 -4.94 3.64 -9.37
N GLY A 196 -6.02 2.89 -9.66
CA GLY A 196 -7.12 2.71 -8.73
C GLY A 196 -6.74 2.05 -7.40
N LEU A 197 -7.61 2.25 -6.41
CA LEU A 197 -7.51 1.68 -5.06
C LEU A 197 -8.50 0.53 -4.93
N GLY A 198 -8.01 -0.70 -4.89
CA GLY A 198 -8.83 -1.91 -4.83
C GLY A 198 -8.95 -2.48 -3.42
N GLY A 199 -10.18 -2.58 -2.92
CA GLY A 199 -10.60 -3.36 -1.75
C GLY A 199 -11.70 -4.39 -2.07
N ASP A 200 -12.07 -4.50 -3.34
CA ASP A 200 -13.10 -5.41 -3.87
C ASP A 200 -12.58 -6.83 -4.12
N GLY A 201 -11.27 -7.05 -4.10
CA GLY A 201 -10.65 -8.37 -4.29
C GLY A 201 -10.35 -9.12 -2.98
N GLY A 202 -10.90 -10.32 -2.82
CA GLY A 202 -10.50 -11.30 -1.80
C GLY A 202 -9.59 -12.38 -2.38
N ASN A 203 -8.49 -11.98 -3.02
CA ASN A 203 -7.71 -12.85 -3.91
C ASN A 203 -6.23 -12.93 -3.52
N LEU A 204 -5.92 -12.93 -2.22
CA LEU A 204 -4.55 -13.00 -1.71
C LEU A 204 -3.81 -14.27 -2.14
N TYR A 205 -4.53 -15.34 -2.49
CA TYR A 205 -3.96 -16.62 -2.92
C TYR A 205 -3.50 -16.63 -4.39
N ASN A 206 -3.88 -15.63 -5.19
CA ASN A 206 -3.44 -15.54 -6.58
C ASN A 206 -1.97 -15.12 -6.64
N TYR A 207 -1.25 -15.56 -7.68
CA TYR A 207 0.14 -15.20 -7.98
C TYR A 207 0.25 -13.73 -8.41
N ARG A 208 0.01 -12.84 -7.45
CA ARG A 208 0.06 -11.40 -7.62
C ARG A 208 1.37 -10.87 -7.05
N ARG A 209 1.65 -9.62 -7.41
CA ARG A 209 2.84 -8.92 -6.95
C ARG A 209 2.63 -8.41 -5.55
N THR A 210 3.65 -8.61 -4.73
CA THR A 210 3.76 -8.05 -3.38
C THR A 210 5.09 -7.31 -3.34
N LEU A 211 5.03 -6.03 -2.97
CA LEU A 211 6.21 -5.17 -2.93
C LEU A 211 6.73 -5.04 -1.51
N GLY A 212 8.03 -5.26 -1.35
CA GLY A 212 8.72 -4.99 -0.12
C GLY A 212 9.64 -3.79 -0.25
N VAL A 213 9.97 -3.16 0.87
CA VAL A 213 10.94 -2.08 0.96
C VAL A 213 12.01 -2.47 1.97
N ARG A 214 13.27 -2.17 1.64
CA ARG A 214 14.39 -2.25 2.59
C ARG A 214 15.37 -1.11 2.35
N LYS A 215 16.28 -0.89 3.30
CA LYS A 215 17.40 0.02 3.11
C LYS A 215 18.35 -0.54 2.04
N ALA A 216 18.73 0.29 1.08
CA ALA A 216 19.73 -0.07 0.09
C ALA A 216 21.04 -0.45 0.77
N SER A 217 21.61 -1.59 0.39
CA SER A 217 22.94 -2.00 0.87
C SER A 217 24.02 -1.18 0.18
N ASP A 218 24.98 -0.63 0.94
CA ASP A 218 26.11 0.15 0.41
C ASP A 218 27.02 -0.67 -0.54
N GLN A 219 26.88 -1.99 -0.55
CA GLN A 219 27.54 -2.90 -1.48
C GLN A 219 26.53 -3.39 -2.52
N VAL A 220 26.53 -2.83 -3.74
CA VAL A 220 26.38 -3.53 -5.04
C VAL A 220 26.26 -2.53 -6.22
N SER A 221 27.37 -2.51 -6.98
CA SER A 221 27.63 -2.43 -8.44
C SER A 221 27.21 -1.23 -9.32
N GLN A 222 28.18 -0.81 -10.13
CA GLN A 222 28.20 0.22 -11.19
C GLN A 222 27.09 0.21 -12.25
N LYS A 223 26.07 -0.66 -12.16
CA LYS A 223 24.89 -0.63 -13.03
C LYS A 223 23.76 0.26 -12.50
N THR A 224 23.87 0.74 -11.25
CA THR A 224 22.85 1.54 -10.55
C THR A 224 23.19 3.02 -10.38
N ALA A 225 24.36 3.48 -10.84
CA ALA A 225 24.73 4.90 -10.78
C ALA A 225 23.82 5.76 -11.68
N ASP A 226 23.33 5.20 -12.79
CA ASP A 226 22.45 5.91 -13.72
C ASP A 226 21.05 6.16 -13.14
N ALA A 227 20.52 5.24 -12.31
CA ALA A 227 19.22 5.39 -11.65
C ALA A 227 19.24 6.39 -10.48
N ALA A 228 20.38 6.54 -9.79
CA ALA A 228 20.55 7.54 -8.75
C ALA A 228 20.64 8.98 -9.32
N ASN A 229 21.26 9.13 -10.50
CA ASN A 229 21.30 10.40 -11.23
C ASN A 229 19.91 10.83 -11.73
N ASP A 230 19.06 9.88 -12.13
CA ASP A 230 17.65 10.14 -12.45
C ASP A 230 16.85 10.55 -11.21
N TYR A 231 17.12 9.96 -10.03
CA TYR A 231 16.47 10.36 -8.77
C TYR A 231 16.77 11.82 -8.40
N GLU A 232 18.03 12.27 -8.47
CA GLU A 232 18.36 13.68 -8.14
C GLU A 232 17.69 14.66 -9.12
N SER A 233 17.66 14.32 -10.41
CA SER A 233 16.98 15.10 -11.44
C SER A 233 15.46 15.20 -11.21
N ILE A 234 14.83 14.08 -10.86
CA ILE A 234 13.38 13.98 -10.65
C ILE A 234 12.97 14.55 -9.29
N ALA A 235 13.74 14.30 -8.23
CA ALA A 235 13.51 14.89 -6.90
C ALA A 235 13.60 16.42 -6.96
N LYS A 236 14.52 16.96 -7.74
CA LYS A 236 14.62 18.39 -8.04
C LYS A 236 13.42 18.92 -8.83
N LYS A 237 12.94 18.16 -9.84
CA LYS A 237 11.73 18.50 -10.61
C LYS A 237 10.49 18.62 -9.72
N TYR A 238 10.36 17.76 -8.71
CA TYR A 238 9.18 17.70 -7.83
C TYR A 238 9.39 18.34 -6.44
N GLY A 239 10.52 19.00 -6.18
CA GLY A 239 10.76 19.69 -4.90
C GLY A 239 10.90 18.75 -3.70
N LEU A 240 11.29 17.49 -3.92
CA LEU A 240 11.44 16.43 -2.90
C LEU A 240 12.79 16.48 -2.17
N GLU A 241 13.52 17.60 -2.23
CA GLU A 241 14.92 17.73 -1.83
C GLU A 241 15.19 17.74 -0.30
N SER A 242 14.23 17.40 0.58
CA SER A 242 14.51 17.38 2.02
C SER A 242 14.81 15.95 2.54
N PRO A 243 16.08 15.64 2.87
CA PRO A 243 16.45 14.39 3.56
C PRO A 243 15.94 14.30 5.01
N ASP A 244 15.46 15.40 5.59
CA ASP A 244 15.12 15.47 7.02
C ASP A 244 13.79 14.77 7.35
N ASN A 245 12.83 14.72 6.41
CA ASN A 245 11.50 14.15 6.68
C ASN A 245 11.46 12.61 6.65
N LEU A 246 12.32 11.97 5.85
CA LEU A 246 12.38 10.50 5.75
C LEU A 246 13.09 9.87 6.93
N ARG A 247 14.14 10.52 7.42
CA ARG A 247 14.94 10.05 8.55
C ARG A 247 14.13 10.03 9.84
N ASP A 248 13.34 11.06 10.08
CA ASP A 248 12.44 11.15 11.24
C ASP A 248 11.30 10.12 11.21
N VAL A 249 10.76 9.81 10.03
CA VAL A 249 9.72 8.77 9.86
C VAL A 249 10.30 7.37 10.08
N LEU A 250 11.51 7.10 9.58
CA LEU A 250 12.22 5.84 9.80
C LEU A 250 12.66 5.65 11.25
N GLU A 251 13.13 6.71 11.93
CA GLU A 251 13.49 6.65 13.34
C GLU A 251 12.28 6.40 14.24
N LYS A 252 11.13 7.03 13.95
CA LYS A 252 9.88 6.76 14.67
C LYS A 252 9.41 5.32 14.48
N TYR A 253 9.46 4.80 13.26
CA TYR A 253 9.03 3.43 12.97
C TYR A 253 9.96 2.38 13.60
N THR A 254 11.27 2.62 13.61
CA THR A 254 12.25 1.70 14.21
C THR A 254 12.14 1.66 15.73
N LYS A 255 11.96 2.82 16.39
CA LYS A 255 11.72 2.91 17.84
C LYS A 255 10.44 2.21 18.28
N SER A 256 9.37 2.27 17.46
CA SER A 256 8.14 1.51 17.72
C SER A 256 8.33 -0.01 17.60
N ARG A 257 9.27 -0.48 16.76
CA ARG A 257 9.58 -1.91 16.61
C ARG A 257 10.32 -2.48 17.82
N GLU A 258 11.20 -1.70 18.43
CA GLU A 258 11.93 -2.08 19.64
C GLU A 258 11.03 -2.09 20.89
N ALA A 259 9.98 -1.27 20.92
CA ALA A 259 8.97 -1.26 21.99
C ALA A 259 7.96 -2.41 21.91
N LEU A 260 7.94 -3.17 20.81
CA LEU A 260 7.05 -4.30 20.55
C LEU A 260 7.75 -5.67 20.64
N GLN A 261 9.03 -5.69 21.02
CA GLN A 261 9.80 -6.89 21.37
C GLN A 261 9.97 -6.99 22.88
#